data_AF-A0AAW6LRV9-F1
#
_entry.id   AF-A0AAW6LRV9-F1
#
_cell.length_a   1.000
_cell.length_b   1.000
_cell.length_c   1.000
_cell.angle_alpha   90.00
_cell.angle_beta   90.00
_cell.angle_gamma   90.00
#
_symmetry.space_group_name_H-M   'P 1'
#
loop_
_entity.id
_entity.type
_entity.pdbx_description
1 polymer ?
#
loop_
_entity_poly.entity_id
_entity_poly.type
_entity_poly.pdbx_seq_one_letter_code
_entity_poly.pdbx_strand_id
1 'polypeptide(L)'
;MKTNKHFQGERSGAAGEQASVLLIAEPGKATALAERIAKYLPQRLRSRDRLERRWTTCVRSKPYLSDEQTDFADVIGAVDPSSEGEDIVVYLTDLPRREDTLPVVADVSPGHCFALVSVAGVGAIHIERRVRAVTELAIARILGEPELMPQGAARRFPCAQTENGSRYFAPSGLRRLRLLSGMVRANRPWRLVAGLSKVLVGAFATGAIALATSTIWLFADTMGPWRMSAATLLSIVAMILWLIVDHELWERPKSSEERDRSVLYNISTVVTLFIGVTVLHVALFCLLLFTACLTLPPELLARTLGHGVNFSDYLTLAWLLASIATIGGALGSGLEDDDAVTEATYGVRQRQRIKETRTRSNEANE
;
A
#
# COMPACT_ATOMS: atom_id res chain seq x y z
N MET A 1 10.10 65.54 -2.96
CA MET A 1 10.51 64.59 -1.90
C MET A 1 9.55 63.41 -1.95
N LYS A 2 10.11 62.21 -2.22
CA LYS A 2 9.55 60.85 -2.17
C LYS A 2 8.34 60.47 -3.05
N THR A 3 8.72 59.93 -4.21
CA THR A 3 8.07 58.90 -5.04
C THR A 3 7.45 57.76 -4.24
N ASN A 4 6.21 57.40 -4.57
CA ASN A 4 5.57 56.16 -4.13
C ASN A 4 5.39 55.24 -5.36
N LYS A 5 6.27 54.24 -5.49
CA LYS A 5 6.10 53.09 -6.40
C LYS A 5 5.51 51.97 -5.57
N HIS A 6 4.24 51.63 -5.79
CA HIS A 6 3.73 50.29 -5.44
C HIS A 6 3.66 49.49 -6.74
N PHE A 7 4.47 48.43 -6.76
CA PHE A 7 4.69 47.51 -7.85
C PHE A 7 3.40 46.69 -8.11
N GLN A 8 2.84 46.80 -9.31
CA GLN A 8 1.96 45.79 -9.88
C GLN A 8 2.79 44.56 -10.25
N GLY A 9 2.21 43.38 -10.08
CA GLY A 9 2.76 42.11 -10.54
C GLY A 9 1.65 41.20 -11.07
N GLU A 10 0.82 41.71 -11.98
CA GLU A 10 0.02 40.85 -12.87
C GLU A 10 1.00 40.10 -13.78
N ARG A 11 1.30 38.82 -13.49
CA ARG A 11 1.92 37.92 -14.47
C ARG A 11 0.88 37.53 -15.52
N SER A 12 0.60 38.45 -16.45
CA SER A 12 -0.04 38.13 -17.71
C SER A 12 0.99 37.38 -18.57
N GLY A 13 1.00 36.05 -18.49
CA GLY A 13 1.89 35.22 -19.31
C GLY A 13 1.60 35.42 -20.80
N ALA A 14 2.65 35.68 -21.59
CA ALA A 14 2.53 35.86 -23.03
C ALA A 14 2.36 34.50 -23.75
N ALA A 15 1.68 34.49 -24.90
CA ALA A 15 1.55 33.28 -25.72
C ALA A 15 2.95 32.74 -26.09
N GLY A 16 3.19 31.46 -25.77
CA GLY A 16 4.48 30.78 -26.05
C GLY A 16 5.53 30.78 -24.94
N GLU A 17 5.19 31.26 -23.74
CA GLU A 17 6.06 31.16 -22.55
C GLU A 17 6.34 29.68 -22.19
N GLN A 18 7.55 29.38 -21.71
CA GLN A 18 7.89 28.02 -21.24
C GLN A 18 7.41 27.86 -19.80
N ALA A 19 6.72 26.75 -19.53
CA ALA A 19 6.30 26.38 -18.18
C ALA A 19 6.92 25.03 -17.82
N SER A 20 7.67 25.00 -16.74
CA SER A 20 8.43 23.83 -16.30
C SER A 20 7.83 23.23 -15.03
N VAL A 21 7.68 21.90 -15.02
CA VAL A 21 7.15 21.15 -13.87
C VAL A 21 8.16 20.11 -13.42
N LEU A 22 8.62 20.21 -12.18
CA LEU A 22 9.45 19.22 -11.53
C LEU A 22 8.58 18.24 -10.72
N LEU A 23 8.60 16.96 -11.09
CA LEU A 23 8.00 15.90 -10.29
C LEU A 23 9.07 15.28 -9.40
N ILE A 24 9.02 15.57 -8.11
CA ILE A 24 9.84 14.89 -7.12
C ILE A 24 9.06 13.67 -6.62
N ALA A 25 9.69 12.51 -6.49
CA ALA A 25 9.02 11.31 -5.99
C ALA A 25 9.90 10.47 -5.07
N GLU A 26 9.25 9.69 -4.23
CA GLU A 26 9.95 8.72 -3.37
C GLU A 26 10.43 7.51 -4.18
N PRO A 27 11.62 6.97 -3.86
CA PRO A 27 12.17 5.83 -4.58
C PRO A 27 11.19 4.65 -4.65
N GLY A 28 11.01 4.08 -5.84
CA GLY A 28 10.17 2.90 -6.06
C GLY A 28 8.92 3.19 -6.90
N LYS A 29 7.73 2.91 -6.35
CA LYS A 29 6.47 2.97 -7.11
C LYS A 29 6.03 4.41 -7.38
N ALA A 30 6.23 5.33 -6.43
CA ALA A 30 6.01 6.75 -6.65
C ALA A 30 6.88 7.29 -7.80
N THR A 31 8.19 6.99 -7.84
CA THR A 31 9.06 7.40 -8.98
C THR A 31 8.58 6.83 -10.32
N ALA A 32 8.29 5.53 -10.40
CA ALA A 32 7.78 4.93 -11.63
C ALA A 32 6.44 5.56 -12.07
N LEU A 33 5.61 5.99 -11.13
CA LEU A 33 4.37 6.71 -11.41
C LEU A 33 4.64 8.15 -11.87
N ALA A 34 5.58 8.86 -11.25
CA ALA A 34 6.01 10.19 -11.64
C ALA A 34 6.54 10.21 -13.08
N GLU A 35 7.37 9.24 -13.45
CA GLU A 35 7.88 9.08 -14.83
C GLU A 35 6.75 8.87 -15.84
N ARG A 36 5.74 8.06 -15.50
CA ARG A 36 4.56 7.91 -16.37
C ARG A 36 3.80 9.22 -16.48
N ILE A 37 3.55 9.92 -15.38
CA ILE A 37 2.82 11.20 -15.38
C ILE A 37 3.58 12.25 -16.21
N ALA A 38 4.90 12.38 -16.03
CA ALA A 38 5.75 13.30 -16.78
C ALA A 38 5.60 13.12 -18.30
N LYS A 39 5.50 11.88 -18.80
CA LYS A 39 5.31 11.62 -20.25
C LYS A 39 3.98 12.15 -20.79
N TYR A 40 2.91 12.13 -19.99
CA TYR A 40 1.57 12.52 -20.45
C TYR A 40 1.20 13.96 -20.14
N LEU A 41 1.81 14.55 -19.12
CA LEU A 41 1.40 15.83 -18.55
C LEU A 41 1.57 17.01 -19.55
N PRO A 42 2.67 17.14 -20.31
CA PRO A 42 2.85 18.25 -21.25
C PRO A 42 1.76 18.30 -22.33
N GLN A 43 1.42 17.14 -22.91
CA GLN A 43 0.40 17.06 -23.96
C GLN A 43 -0.99 17.37 -23.41
N ARG A 44 -1.28 16.92 -22.18
CA ARG A 44 -2.56 17.18 -21.52
C ARG A 44 -2.73 18.65 -21.13
N LEU A 45 -1.71 19.28 -20.55
CA LEU A 45 -1.76 20.69 -20.20
C LEU A 45 -1.86 21.57 -21.46
N ARG A 46 -1.03 21.31 -22.49
CA ARG A 46 -1.16 22.00 -23.78
C ARG A 46 -2.57 21.95 -24.38
N SER A 47 -3.24 20.81 -24.28
CA SER A 47 -4.59 20.66 -24.86
C SER A 47 -5.67 21.51 -24.17
N ARG A 48 -5.41 22.03 -22.97
CA ARG A 48 -6.33 22.85 -22.17
C ARG A 48 -5.83 24.28 -21.95
N ASP A 49 -4.56 24.53 -22.22
CA ASP A 49 -3.90 25.79 -21.98
C ASP A 49 -4.21 26.78 -23.09
N ARG A 50 -4.97 27.83 -22.77
CA ARG A 50 -5.29 28.90 -23.72
C ARG A 50 -4.08 29.75 -24.12
N LEU A 51 -3.01 29.74 -23.32
CA LEU A 51 -1.80 30.51 -23.56
C LEU A 51 -0.77 29.75 -24.39
N GLU A 52 -1.12 28.53 -24.84
CA GLU A 52 -0.30 27.67 -25.69
C GLU A 52 1.14 27.49 -25.16
N ARG A 53 1.32 27.42 -23.83
CA ARG A 53 2.65 27.36 -23.23
C ARG A 53 3.38 26.09 -23.63
N ARG A 54 4.70 26.21 -23.71
CA ARG A 54 5.57 25.06 -23.93
C ARG A 54 5.86 24.40 -22.58
N TRP A 55 5.06 23.39 -22.27
CA TRP A 55 5.22 22.57 -21.07
C TRP A 55 6.42 21.63 -21.16
N THR A 56 7.30 21.67 -20.17
CA THR A 56 8.39 20.70 -19.96
C THR A 56 8.24 20.04 -18.58
N THR A 57 8.68 18.79 -18.48
CA THR A 57 8.59 18.03 -17.23
C THR A 57 9.88 17.30 -16.92
N CYS A 58 10.36 17.43 -15.69
CA CYS A 58 11.50 16.69 -15.17
C CYS A 58 11.06 15.80 -14.01
N VAL A 59 11.76 14.69 -13.79
CA VAL A 59 11.49 13.79 -12.66
C VAL A 59 12.76 13.63 -11.84
N ARG A 60 12.64 13.78 -10.53
CA ARG A 60 13.74 13.57 -9.57
C ARG A 60 13.29 12.61 -8.49
N SER A 61 14.09 11.57 -8.24
CA SER A 61 13.83 10.61 -7.16
C SER A 61 14.59 11.05 -5.92
N LYS A 62 13.90 11.59 -4.91
CA LYS A 62 14.51 11.98 -3.64
C LYS A 62 13.51 11.93 -2.47
N PRO A 63 13.87 11.34 -1.32
CA PRO A 63 13.03 11.34 -0.14
C PRO A 63 13.23 12.63 0.68
N TYR A 64 12.12 13.28 1.06
CA TYR A 64 12.11 14.49 1.90
C TYR A 64 11.17 14.35 3.11
N LEU A 65 10.13 13.51 3.01
CA LEU A 65 9.22 13.25 4.13
C LEU A 65 9.83 12.26 5.13
N SER A 66 10.04 12.73 6.36
CA SER A 66 10.36 11.88 7.50
C SER A 66 9.15 11.09 7.97
N ASP A 67 7.96 11.72 8.03
CA ASP A 67 6.72 11.12 8.53
C ASP A 67 5.43 11.41 7.77
N GLU A 68 4.46 10.50 7.90
CA GLU A 68 3.10 10.63 7.36
C GLU A 68 2.39 11.89 7.90
N GLN A 69 2.75 12.30 9.13
CA GLN A 69 2.22 13.49 9.81
C GLN A 69 3.17 14.69 9.77
N THR A 70 4.27 14.64 9.01
CA THR A 70 5.11 15.83 8.83
C THR A 70 4.26 16.97 8.29
N ASP A 71 4.26 18.10 9.00
CA ASP A 71 3.43 19.22 8.63
C ASP A 71 3.81 19.73 7.24
N PHE A 72 2.83 20.23 6.51
CA PHE A 72 3.05 20.71 5.16
C PHE A 72 4.08 21.85 5.12
N ALA A 73 4.14 22.69 6.15
CA ALA A 73 5.16 23.73 6.31
C ALA A 73 6.59 23.15 6.31
N ASP A 74 6.80 22.12 7.12
CA ASP A 74 8.10 21.46 7.25
C ASP A 74 8.52 20.80 5.94
N VAL A 75 7.57 20.22 5.19
CA VAL A 75 7.87 19.64 3.88
C VAL A 75 8.26 20.72 2.86
N ILE A 76 7.57 21.86 2.87
CA ILE A 76 7.94 23.00 2.02
C ILE A 76 9.37 23.44 2.35
N GLY A 77 9.70 23.58 3.64
CA GLY A 77 11.05 23.96 4.07
C GLY A 77 12.12 22.92 3.69
N ALA A 78 11.82 21.63 3.78
CA ALA A 78 12.77 20.56 3.47
C ALA A 78 13.01 20.38 1.96
N VAL A 79 11.97 20.54 1.13
CA VAL A 79 12.09 20.47 -0.33
C VAL A 79 12.72 21.75 -0.88
N ASP A 80 12.41 22.89 -0.27
CA ASP A 80 12.73 24.25 -0.74
C ASP A 80 12.44 24.47 -2.24
N PRO A 81 11.15 24.53 -2.62
CA PRO A 81 10.73 24.69 -4.01
C PRO A 81 11.32 25.92 -4.71
N SER A 82 11.66 26.97 -3.94
CA SER A 82 12.20 28.22 -4.48
C SER A 82 13.66 28.10 -4.93
N SER A 83 14.38 27.08 -4.43
CA SER A 83 15.75 26.77 -4.82
C SER A 83 15.85 25.96 -6.12
N GLU A 84 14.73 25.37 -6.55
CA GLU A 84 14.65 24.61 -7.80
C GLU A 84 14.51 25.56 -9.00
N GLY A 85 15.02 25.17 -10.16
CA GLY A 85 15.02 26.01 -11.36
C GLY A 85 13.69 25.99 -12.13
N GLU A 86 12.77 25.13 -11.71
CA GLU A 86 11.48 24.90 -12.34
C GLU A 86 10.36 25.75 -11.73
N ASP A 87 9.37 26.11 -12.55
CA ASP A 87 8.29 27.02 -12.15
C ASP A 87 7.32 26.39 -11.14
N ILE A 88 7.17 25.06 -11.18
CA ILE A 88 6.23 24.31 -10.35
C ILE A 88 6.89 23.03 -9.85
N VAL A 89 6.80 22.78 -8.55
CA VAL A 89 7.31 21.55 -7.93
C VAL A 89 6.15 20.72 -7.39
N VAL A 90 6.03 19.46 -7.83
CA VAL A 90 5.04 18.50 -7.33
C VAL A 90 5.75 17.32 -6.70
N TYR A 91 5.58 17.14 -5.40
CA TYR A 91 6.10 16.01 -4.66
C TYR A 91 5.08 14.86 -4.55
N LEU A 92 5.45 13.67 -5.00
CA LEU A 92 4.65 12.45 -4.96
C LEU A 92 5.13 11.53 -3.84
N THR A 93 4.28 11.29 -2.84
CA THR A 93 4.58 10.41 -1.70
C THR A 93 3.75 9.12 -1.73
N ASP A 94 4.38 7.99 -1.42
CA ASP A 94 3.66 6.73 -1.18
C ASP A 94 3.12 6.65 0.26
N LEU A 95 3.47 7.62 1.12
CA LEU A 95 2.97 7.72 2.50
C LEU A 95 1.49 8.16 2.52
N PRO A 96 0.63 7.52 3.33
CA PRO A 96 -0.75 7.94 3.52
C PRO A 96 -0.81 9.26 4.29
N ARG A 97 -1.41 10.29 3.67
CA ARG A 97 -1.65 11.59 4.31
C ARG A 97 -3.09 11.69 4.78
N ARG A 98 -3.30 12.32 5.94
CA ARG A 98 -4.60 12.39 6.60
C ARG A 98 -4.71 13.57 7.54
N GLU A 99 -5.96 14.00 7.72
CA GLU A 99 -6.39 14.89 8.79
C GLU A 99 -7.40 14.07 9.60
N ASP A 100 -7.03 13.71 10.82
CA ASP A 100 -7.68 12.69 11.65
C ASP A 100 -7.88 11.36 10.89
N THR A 101 -9.11 11.12 10.44
CA THR A 101 -9.55 9.92 9.71
C THR A 101 -9.82 10.18 8.23
N LEU A 102 -9.69 11.43 7.79
CA LEU A 102 -9.98 11.85 6.43
C LEU A 102 -8.72 11.75 5.56
N PRO A 103 -8.76 10.97 4.46
CA PRO A 103 -7.62 10.88 3.55
C PRO A 103 -7.41 12.19 2.80
N VAL A 104 -6.20 12.71 2.93
CA VAL A 104 -5.69 13.85 2.18
C VAL A 104 -5.04 13.32 0.91
N VAL A 105 -5.53 13.78 -0.24
CA VAL A 105 -4.99 13.39 -1.56
C VAL A 105 -3.90 14.33 -2.02
N ALA A 106 -3.99 15.61 -1.66
CA ALA A 106 -2.96 16.59 -1.94
C ALA A 106 -3.04 17.79 -1.00
N ASP A 107 -1.89 18.40 -0.72
CA ASP A 107 -1.80 19.76 -0.18
C ASP A 107 -1.11 20.63 -1.21
N VAL A 108 -1.63 21.83 -1.42
CA VAL A 108 -1.20 22.72 -2.50
C VAL A 108 -0.95 24.10 -1.92
N SER A 109 0.25 24.63 -2.13
CA SER A 109 0.63 26.00 -1.79
C SER A 109 0.89 26.80 -3.05
N PRO A 110 -0.05 27.65 -3.48
CA PRO A 110 0.17 28.56 -4.60
C PRO A 110 1.33 29.54 -4.35
N GLY A 111 1.51 29.99 -3.10
CA GLY A 111 2.58 30.94 -2.74
C GLY A 111 3.99 30.40 -2.91
N HIS A 112 4.18 29.08 -2.77
CA HIS A 112 5.46 28.40 -2.94
C HIS A 112 5.55 27.63 -4.26
N CYS A 113 4.58 27.78 -5.18
CA CYS A 113 4.47 26.98 -6.40
C CYS A 113 4.61 25.45 -6.16
N PHE A 114 4.11 24.97 -5.02
CA PHE A 114 4.38 23.62 -4.52
C PHE A 114 3.11 22.82 -4.29
N ALA A 115 3.16 21.54 -4.62
CA ALA A 115 2.12 20.58 -4.27
C ALA A 115 2.71 19.28 -3.74
N LEU A 116 2.08 18.73 -2.71
CA LEU A 116 2.37 17.40 -2.19
C LEU A 116 1.17 16.50 -2.43
N VAL A 117 1.35 15.46 -3.23
CA VAL A 117 0.33 14.47 -3.62
C VAL A 117 0.60 13.13 -2.93
N SER A 118 -0.38 12.64 -2.16
CA SER A 118 -0.33 11.31 -1.53
C SER A 118 -0.93 10.25 -2.45
N VAL A 119 -0.09 9.36 -2.97
CA VAL A 119 -0.49 8.23 -3.81
C VAL A 119 -1.41 7.27 -3.04
N ALA A 120 -1.11 7.02 -1.76
CA ALA A 120 -1.94 6.18 -0.89
C ALA A 120 -3.33 6.80 -0.62
N GLY A 121 -3.42 8.13 -0.47
CA GLY A 121 -4.68 8.85 -0.30
C GLY A 121 -5.64 8.73 -1.50
N VAL A 122 -5.11 8.39 -2.68
CA VAL A 122 -5.91 8.20 -3.90
C VAL A 122 -6.59 6.83 -4.00
N GLY A 123 -6.18 5.88 -3.14
CA GLY A 123 -6.72 4.52 -2.99
C GLY A 123 -6.06 3.48 -3.90
N ALA A 124 -6.64 2.27 -3.97
CA ALA A 124 -6.07 1.14 -4.74
C ALA A 124 -6.52 1.04 -6.20
N ILE A 125 -7.60 1.74 -6.59
CA ILE A 125 -8.28 1.57 -7.89
C ILE A 125 -7.97 2.73 -8.83
N HIS A 126 -7.60 2.44 -10.09
CA HIS A 126 -7.30 3.43 -11.14
C HIS A 126 -6.29 4.51 -10.72
N ILE A 127 -5.26 4.11 -9.96
CA ILE A 127 -4.32 5.02 -9.29
C ILE A 127 -3.70 6.01 -10.25
N GLU A 128 -3.15 5.54 -11.38
CA GLU A 128 -2.48 6.44 -12.33
C GLU A 128 -3.42 7.52 -12.87
N ARG A 129 -4.64 7.14 -13.23
CA ARG A 129 -5.66 8.08 -13.69
C ARG A 129 -6.01 9.10 -12.62
N ARG A 130 -6.11 8.67 -11.35
CA ARG A 130 -6.51 9.56 -10.26
C ARG A 130 -5.36 10.46 -9.79
N VAL A 131 -4.15 9.94 -9.67
CA VAL A 131 -2.95 10.74 -9.33
C VAL A 131 -2.74 11.79 -10.41
N ARG A 132 -2.84 11.43 -11.71
CA ARG A 132 -2.79 12.40 -12.81
C ARG A 132 -3.83 13.51 -12.65
N ALA A 133 -5.08 13.15 -12.33
CA ALA A 133 -6.14 14.14 -12.13
C ALA A 133 -5.86 15.06 -10.93
N VAL A 134 -5.26 14.54 -9.85
CA VAL A 134 -4.86 15.33 -8.67
C VAL A 134 -3.65 16.22 -8.98
N THR A 135 -2.67 15.75 -9.77
CA THR A 135 -1.53 16.55 -10.23
C THR A 135 -1.98 17.69 -11.14
N GLU A 136 -2.85 17.41 -12.13
CA GLU A 136 -3.45 18.44 -13.00
C GLU A 136 -4.24 19.47 -12.17
N LEU A 137 -5.02 19.01 -11.19
CA LEU A 137 -5.74 19.86 -10.24
C LEU A 137 -4.80 20.78 -9.45
N ALA A 138 -3.70 20.23 -8.94
CA ALA A 138 -2.73 20.98 -8.15
C ALA A 138 -2.03 22.07 -8.98
N ILE A 139 -1.59 21.73 -10.20
CA ILE A 139 -0.96 22.67 -11.14
C ILE A 139 -1.92 23.81 -11.50
N ALA A 140 -3.16 23.48 -11.85
CA ALA A 140 -4.19 24.47 -12.14
C ALA A 140 -4.43 25.42 -10.95
N ARG A 141 -4.42 24.89 -9.72
CA ARG A 141 -4.60 25.70 -8.51
C ARG A 141 -3.42 26.61 -8.21
N ILE A 142 -2.19 26.13 -8.43
CA ILE A 142 -0.94 26.91 -8.25
C ILE A 142 -0.94 28.11 -9.19
N LEU A 143 -1.30 27.89 -10.46
CA LEU A 143 -1.31 28.93 -11.49
C LEU A 143 -2.53 29.86 -11.38
N GLY A 144 -3.54 29.48 -10.61
CA GLY A 144 -4.81 30.22 -10.56
C GLY A 144 -5.65 30.07 -11.84
N GLU A 145 -5.40 29.02 -12.62
CA GLU A 145 -6.03 28.80 -13.94
C GLU A 145 -7.02 27.62 -13.88
N PRO A 146 -8.31 27.87 -13.59
CA PRO A 146 -9.30 26.81 -13.43
C PRO A 146 -9.56 26.01 -14.74
N GLU A 147 -9.20 26.56 -15.89
CA GLU A 147 -9.38 25.93 -17.21
C GLU A 147 -8.45 24.71 -17.41
N LEU A 148 -7.31 24.68 -16.72
CA LEU A 148 -6.39 23.53 -16.74
C LEU A 148 -6.95 22.34 -15.94
N MET A 149 -7.91 22.58 -15.02
CA MET A 149 -8.45 21.55 -14.14
C MET A 149 -9.18 20.44 -14.94
N PRO A 150 -9.06 19.17 -14.54
CA PRO A 150 -9.86 18.11 -15.13
C PRO A 150 -11.35 18.32 -14.85
N GLN A 151 -12.19 18.00 -15.83
CA GLN A 151 -13.65 18.08 -15.68
C GLN A 151 -14.13 17.30 -14.45
N GLY A 152 -14.89 17.98 -13.58
CA GLY A 152 -15.42 17.42 -12.34
C GLY A 152 -14.39 17.18 -11.23
N ALA A 153 -13.13 17.63 -11.38
CA ALA A 153 -12.10 17.47 -10.35
C ALA A 153 -12.46 18.22 -9.05
N ALA A 154 -12.96 19.46 -9.15
CA ALA A 154 -13.41 20.23 -7.98
C ALA A 154 -14.54 19.54 -7.20
N ARG A 155 -15.49 18.90 -7.90
CA ARG A 155 -16.56 18.12 -7.26
C ARG A 155 -16.06 16.80 -6.67
N ARG A 156 -15.01 16.23 -7.27
CA ARG A 156 -14.43 14.93 -6.89
C ARG A 156 -13.46 15.06 -5.72
N PHE A 157 -12.79 16.19 -5.56
CA PHE A 157 -11.79 16.43 -4.53
C PHE A 157 -12.14 17.72 -3.79
N PRO A 158 -12.93 17.64 -2.71
CA PRO A 158 -13.24 18.82 -1.92
C PRO A 158 -11.97 19.35 -1.24
N CYS A 159 -11.89 20.67 -1.07
CA CYS A 159 -10.78 21.32 -0.41
C CYS A 159 -11.20 22.03 0.88
N ALA A 160 -10.24 22.14 1.80
CA ALA A 160 -10.25 23.07 2.92
C ALA A 160 -9.06 24.03 2.78
N GLN A 161 -9.23 25.27 3.23
CA GLN A 161 -8.11 26.22 3.29
C GLN A 161 -7.27 25.92 4.53
N THR A 162 -5.96 26.01 4.38
CA THR A 162 -4.97 25.87 5.46
C THR A 162 -4.08 27.10 5.48
N GLU A 163 -3.31 27.31 6.55
CA GLU A 163 -2.43 28.48 6.68
C GLU A 163 -1.46 28.63 5.48
N ASN A 164 -0.95 27.50 4.98
CA ASN A 164 0.03 27.46 3.89
C ASN A 164 -0.58 27.16 2.50
N GLY A 165 -1.92 27.18 2.36
CA GLY A 165 -2.58 27.00 1.07
C GLY A 165 -3.92 26.28 1.14
N SER A 166 -4.08 25.23 0.33
CA SER A 166 -5.32 24.45 0.24
C SER A 166 -5.05 22.95 0.35
N ARG A 167 -5.79 22.28 1.22
CA ARG A 167 -5.76 20.81 1.41
C ARG A 167 -6.92 20.16 0.69
N TYR A 168 -6.65 19.14 -0.12
CA TYR A 168 -7.63 18.39 -0.88
C TYR A 168 -7.85 17.00 -0.30
N PHE A 169 -9.11 16.60 -0.20
CA PHE A 169 -9.51 15.30 0.33
C PHE A 169 -9.99 14.36 -0.78
N ALA A 170 -10.06 13.06 -0.49
CA ALA A 170 -10.76 12.11 -1.35
C ALA A 170 -12.26 12.48 -1.53
N PRO A 171 -13.00 11.97 -2.54
CA PRO A 171 -14.44 12.24 -2.74
C PRO A 171 -15.33 11.69 -1.62
N SER A 172 -16.47 12.31 -1.28
CA SER A 172 -17.37 11.85 -0.18
C SER A 172 -17.95 10.46 -0.44
N GLY A 173 -18.21 9.68 0.63
CA GLY A 173 -18.64 8.28 0.58
C GLY A 173 -17.59 7.31 1.13
N LEU A 174 -17.03 6.44 0.28
CA LEU A 174 -16.10 5.36 0.65
C LEU A 174 -14.67 5.84 0.99
N ARG A 175 -14.49 7.05 1.54
CA ARG A 175 -13.15 7.64 1.80
C ARG A 175 -12.27 6.77 2.67
N ARG A 176 -12.83 6.25 3.78
CA ARG A 176 -12.11 5.37 4.73
C ARG A 176 -11.72 4.05 4.09
N LEU A 177 -12.63 3.40 3.37
CA LEU A 177 -12.34 2.16 2.61
C LEU A 177 -11.29 2.38 1.52
N ARG A 178 -11.32 3.55 0.87
CA ARG A 178 -10.35 3.91 -0.15
C ARG A 178 -8.96 4.12 0.45
N LEU A 179 -8.86 4.82 1.59
CA LEU A 179 -7.62 4.95 2.34
C LEU A 179 -7.08 3.58 2.78
N LEU A 180 -7.93 2.76 3.41
CA LEU A 180 -7.59 1.38 3.79
C LEU A 180 -7.09 0.57 2.59
N SER A 181 -7.77 0.64 1.45
CA SER A 181 -7.32 -0.07 0.23
C SER A 181 -5.95 0.42 -0.24
N GLY A 182 -5.69 1.74 -0.15
CA GLY A 182 -4.39 2.34 -0.48
C GLY A 182 -3.29 1.87 0.46
N MET A 183 -3.58 1.83 1.77
CA MET A 183 -2.68 1.36 2.81
C MET A 183 -2.39 -0.14 2.70
N VAL A 184 -3.40 -1.00 2.55
CA VAL A 184 -3.26 -2.44 2.32
C VAL A 184 -2.37 -2.71 1.11
N ARG A 185 -2.55 -1.95 0.02
CA ARG A 185 -1.70 -2.07 -1.17
C ARG A 185 -0.26 -1.60 -0.91
N ALA A 186 -0.08 -0.54 -0.12
CA ALA A 186 1.24 -0.07 0.28
C ALA A 186 1.98 -1.14 1.10
N ASN A 187 1.26 -1.91 1.93
CA ASN A 187 1.73 -3.06 2.72
C ASN A 187 1.96 -4.36 1.92
N ARG A 188 1.87 -4.30 0.59
CA ARG A 188 2.41 -5.32 -0.31
C ARG A 188 2.05 -6.81 0.01
N PRO A 189 0.77 -7.19 0.17
CA PRO A 189 0.36 -8.50 0.72
C PRO A 189 0.81 -9.72 -0.10
N TRP A 190 0.85 -9.61 -1.43
CA TRP A 190 1.30 -10.69 -2.34
C TRP A 190 2.81 -10.96 -2.24
N ARG A 191 3.59 -10.04 -1.67
CA ARG A 191 5.05 -10.15 -1.57
C ARG A 191 5.45 -10.82 -0.26
N LEU A 192 4.57 -10.82 0.74
CA LEU A 192 4.63 -11.73 1.89
C LEU A 192 4.76 -13.17 1.37
N VAL A 193 3.83 -13.63 0.53
CA VAL A 193 3.85 -15.01 0.01
C VAL A 193 5.12 -15.32 -0.81
N ALA A 194 5.63 -14.35 -1.58
CA ALA A 194 6.86 -14.52 -2.35
C ALA A 194 8.16 -14.41 -1.51
N GLY A 195 8.10 -13.75 -0.35
CA GLY A 195 9.22 -13.63 0.59
C GLY A 195 9.28 -14.77 1.60
N LEU A 196 8.14 -15.38 1.94
CA LEU A 196 7.97 -16.43 2.95
C LEU A 196 8.25 -17.84 2.40
N SER A 197 9.36 -17.99 1.68
CA SER A 197 9.74 -19.29 1.10
C SER A 197 9.94 -20.36 2.17
N LYS A 198 10.46 -19.99 3.35
CA LYS A 198 10.67 -20.93 4.47
C LYS A 198 9.37 -21.30 5.17
N VAL A 199 8.46 -20.35 5.40
CA VAL A 199 7.10 -20.65 5.89
C VAL A 199 6.39 -21.63 4.96
N LEU A 200 6.44 -21.39 3.65
CA LEU A 200 5.80 -22.28 2.67
C LEU A 200 6.42 -23.68 2.72
N VAL A 201 7.76 -23.78 2.81
CA VAL A 201 8.46 -25.07 2.92
C VAL A 201 8.11 -25.79 4.23
N GLY A 202 8.12 -25.11 5.38
CA GLY A 202 7.78 -25.70 6.67
C GLY A 202 6.30 -26.13 6.76
N ALA A 203 5.40 -25.28 6.24
CA ALA A 203 3.98 -25.61 6.11
C ALA A 203 3.77 -26.83 5.20
N PHE A 204 4.41 -26.84 4.03
CA PHE A 204 4.30 -27.94 3.08
C PHE A 204 4.85 -29.24 3.68
N ALA A 205 6.01 -29.20 4.34
CA ALA A 205 6.57 -30.35 5.05
C ALA A 205 5.59 -30.90 6.10
N THR A 206 4.97 -30.01 6.89
CA THR A 206 3.93 -30.40 7.86
C THR A 206 2.74 -31.08 7.18
N GLY A 207 2.26 -30.51 6.06
CA GLY A 207 1.19 -31.09 5.27
C GLY A 207 1.57 -32.44 4.64
N ALA A 208 2.79 -32.60 4.16
CA ALA A 208 3.29 -33.84 3.58
C ALA A 208 3.43 -34.96 4.63
N ILE A 209 3.89 -34.63 5.83
CA ILE A 209 3.93 -35.58 6.97
C ILE A 209 2.51 -35.99 7.37
N ALA A 210 1.58 -35.03 7.44
CA ALA A 210 0.18 -35.33 7.73
C ALA A 210 -0.45 -36.22 6.63
N LEU A 211 -0.13 -35.98 5.36
CA LEU A 211 -0.58 -36.80 4.23
C LEU A 211 -0.07 -38.24 4.32
N ALA A 212 1.10 -38.49 4.90
CA ALA A 212 1.64 -39.83 5.05
C ALA A 212 0.88 -40.71 6.06
N THR A 213 -0.06 -40.14 6.83
CA THR A 213 -0.77 -40.85 7.90
C THR A 213 -2.22 -41.11 7.53
N SER A 214 -2.64 -42.38 7.54
CA SER A 214 -4.01 -42.80 7.21
C SER A 214 -5.07 -42.17 8.12
N THR A 215 -4.75 -41.87 9.38
CA THR A 215 -5.66 -41.19 10.32
C THR A 215 -6.18 -39.86 9.77
N ILE A 216 -5.34 -39.11 9.05
CA ILE A 216 -5.76 -37.83 8.46
C ILE A 216 -6.74 -38.05 7.31
N TRP A 217 -6.60 -39.15 6.57
CA TRP A 217 -7.50 -39.50 5.49
C TRP A 217 -8.90 -39.81 6.04
N LEU A 218 -8.98 -40.60 7.11
CA LEU A 218 -10.25 -40.88 7.79
C LEU A 218 -10.89 -39.63 8.41
N PHE A 219 -10.10 -38.72 8.96
CA PHE A 219 -10.65 -37.46 9.48
C PHE A 219 -11.19 -36.56 8.37
N ALA A 220 -10.51 -36.48 7.23
CA ALA A 220 -10.99 -35.68 6.10
C ALA A 220 -12.34 -36.19 5.57
N ASP A 221 -12.52 -37.51 5.52
CA ASP A 221 -13.76 -38.15 5.07
C ASP A 221 -14.93 -37.92 6.06
N THR A 222 -14.66 -37.98 7.36
CA THR A 222 -15.72 -37.93 8.40
C THR A 222 -16.06 -36.53 8.93
N MET A 223 -15.23 -35.52 8.70
CA MET A 223 -15.42 -34.19 9.31
C MET A 223 -16.62 -33.42 8.74
N GLY A 224 -17.03 -33.65 7.50
CA GLY A 224 -18.10 -32.88 6.87
C GLY A 224 -17.77 -31.39 6.68
N PRO A 225 -18.51 -30.66 5.83
CA PRO A 225 -18.11 -29.34 5.34
C PRO A 225 -18.06 -28.25 6.42
N TRP A 226 -18.91 -28.32 7.45
CA TRP A 226 -18.92 -27.35 8.55
C TRP A 226 -17.66 -27.41 9.41
N ARG A 227 -17.25 -28.62 9.83
CA ARG A 227 -16.04 -28.78 10.68
C ARG A 227 -14.78 -28.44 9.89
N MET A 228 -14.75 -28.76 8.60
CA MET A 228 -13.67 -28.36 7.68
C MET A 228 -13.56 -26.84 7.57
N SER A 229 -14.69 -26.15 7.36
CA SER A 229 -14.74 -24.69 7.31
C SER A 229 -14.28 -24.05 8.62
N ALA A 230 -14.72 -24.60 9.76
CA ALA A 230 -14.27 -24.14 11.08
C ALA A 230 -12.77 -24.35 11.30
N ALA A 231 -12.21 -25.50 10.86
CA ALA A 231 -10.79 -25.79 10.95
C ALA A 231 -9.95 -24.82 10.09
N THR A 232 -10.39 -24.52 8.87
CA THR A 232 -9.75 -23.52 8.02
C THR A 232 -9.79 -22.13 8.63
N LEU A 233 -10.96 -21.71 9.14
CA LEU A 233 -11.10 -20.41 9.79
C LEU A 233 -10.18 -20.31 11.02
N LEU A 234 -10.17 -21.34 11.88
CA LEU A 234 -9.33 -21.38 13.06
C LEU A 234 -7.84 -21.35 12.69
N SER A 235 -7.45 -22.07 11.65
CA SER A 235 -6.08 -22.09 11.13
C SER A 235 -5.63 -20.73 10.61
N ILE A 236 -6.47 -20.04 9.81
CA ILE A 236 -6.19 -18.69 9.32
C ILE A 236 -6.06 -17.71 10.49
N VAL A 237 -6.97 -17.76 11.46
CA VAL A 237 -6.92 -16.89 12.65
C VAL A 237 -5.65 -17.15 13.47
N ALA A 238 -5.31 -18.41 13.71
CA ALA A 238 -4.10 -18.79 14.45
C ALA A 238 -2.83 -18.27 13.76
N MET A 239 -2.72 -18.43 12.45
CA MET A 239 -1.59 -17.92 11.66
C MET A 239 -1.52 -16.38 11.69
N ILE A 240 -2.65 -15.68 11.57
CA ILE A 240 -2.68 -14.22 11.67
C ILE A 240 -2.23 -13.77 13.06
N LEU A 241 -2.75 -14.38 14.13
CA LEU A 241 -2.35 -14.07 15.51
C LEU A 241 -0.87 -14.32 15.72
N TRP A 242 -0.34 -15.44 15.19
CA TRP A 242 1.08 -15.75 15.22
C TRP A 242 1.91 -14.66 14.56
N LEU A 243 1.61 -14.27 13.30
CA LEU A 243 2.34 -13.22 12.59
C LEU A 243 2.28 -11.87 13.31
N ILE A 244 1.14 -11.54 13.93
CA ILE A 244 1.00 -10.29 14.70
C ILE A 244 1.91 -10.29 15.92
N VAL A 245 1.96 -11.39 16.67
CA VAL A 245 2.76 -11.51 17.90
C VAL A 245 4.25 -11.60 17.56
N ASP A 246 4.61 -12.46 16.62
CA ASP A 246 5.99 -12.78 16.25
C ASP A 246 6.72 -11.58 15.63
N HIS A 247 6.02 -10.78 14.84
CA HIS A 247 6.61 -9.64 14.13
C HIS A 247 6.26 -8.27 14.74
N GLU A 248 5.74 -8.25 15.98
CA GLU A 248 5.33 -7.04 16.72
C GLU A 248 4.50 -6.04 15.88
N LEU A 249 3.65 -6.54 14.99
CA LEU A 249 2.93 -5.72 14.00
C LEU A 249 1.79 -4.89 14.62
N TRP A 250 1.51 -5.08 15.91
CA TRP A 250 0.39 -4.46 16.61
C TRP A 250 0.77 -3.11 17.22
N GLU A 251 0.24 -2.03 16.65
CA GLU A 251 0.53 -0.69 17.14
C GLU A 251 -0.36 -0.36 18.36
N ARG A 252 0.28 -0.02 19.49
CA ARG A 252 -0.41 0.38 20.73
C ARG A 252 -0.51 1.92 20.78
N PRO A 253 -1.71 2.51 20.93
CA PRO A 253 -1.88 3.96 20.95
C PRO A 253 -1.31 4.58 22.23
N LYS A 254 -0.61 5.71 22.13
CA LYS A 254 -0.06 6.45 23.28
C LYS A 254 -0.92 7.66 23.68
N SER A 255 -1.89 8.08 22.85
CA SER A 255 -2.89 9.12 23.18
C SER A 255 -4.29 8.84 22.59
N SER A 256 -5.28 9.67 22.95
CA SER A 256 -6.67 9.55 22.48
C SER A 256 -6.84 9.86 20.99
N GLU A 257 -6.08 10.80 20.43
CA GLU A 257 -6.06 11.08 18.98
C GLU A 257 -5.33 9.97 18.20
N GLU A 258 -4.40 9.27 18.85
CA GLU A 258 -3.72 8.10 18.28
C GLU A 258 -4.55 6.81 18.34
N ARG A 259 -5.67 6.77 19.08
CA ARG A 259 -6.52 5.58 19.17
C ARG A 259 -7.25 5.28 17.87
N ASP A 260 -7.97 6.24 17.32
CA ASP A 260 -8.67 6.06 16.03
C ASP A 260 -7.66 5.80 14.90
N ARG A 261 -6.45 6.35 15.05
CA ARG A 261 -5.30 6.16 14.16
C ARG A 261 -4.80 4.72 14.18
N SER A 262 -4.49 4.19 15.36
CA SER A 262 -3.98 2.83 15.53
C SER A 262 -5.02 1.77 15.14
N VAL A 263 -6.31 2.03 15.34
CA VAL A 263 -7.39 1.16 14.87
C VAL A 263 -7.36 1.01 13.34
N LEU A 264 -7.18 2.10 12.59
CA LEU A 264 -7.13 2.03 11.13
C LEU A 264 -5.88 1.29 10.63
N TYR A 265 -4.74 1.46 11.32
CA TYR A 265 -3.49 0.74 11.02
C TYR A 265 -3.64 -0.74 11.29
N ASN A 266 -4.10 -1.10 12.48
CA ASN A 266 -4.31 -2.48 12.88
C ASN A 266 -5.34 -3.17 11.98
N ILE A 267 -6.42 -2.49 11.56
CA ILE A 267 -7.36 -3.02 10.56
C ILE A 267 -6.67 -3.25 9.22
N SER A 268 -5.89 -2.29 8.71
CA SER A 268 -5.16 -2.44 7.44
C SER A 268 -4.16 -3.61 7.52
N THR A 269 -3.45 -3.74 8.64
CA THR A 269 -2.52 -4.85 8.90
C THR A 269 -3.25 -6.19 8.93
N VAL A 270 -4.32 -6.32 9.70
CA VAL A 270 -5.12 -7.55 9.78
C VAL A 270 -5.70 -7.93 8.43
N VAL A 271 -6.23 -6.97 7.66
CA VAL A 271 -6.74 -7.23 6.31
C VAL A 271 -5.63 -7.68 5.36
N THR A 272 -4.45 -7.05 5.44
CA THR A 272 -3.27 -7.41 4.63
C THR A 272 -2.82 -8.83 4.95
N LEU A 273 -2.69 -9.17 6.24
CA LEU A 273 -2.32 -10.50 6.72
C LEU A 273 -3.36 -11.54 6.32
N PHE A 274 -4.65 -11.24 6.46
CA PHE A 274 -5.73 -12.13 6.05
C PHE A 274 -5.65 -12.47 4.57
N ILE A 275 -5.44 -11.48 3.70
CA ILE A 275 -5.25 -11.70 2.26
C ILE A 275 -4.00 -12.57 2.01
N GLY A 276 -2.86 -12.24 2.63
CA GLY A 276 -1.61 -12.98 2.48
C GLY A 276 -1.72 -14.44 2.91
N VAL A 277 -2.27 -14.69 4.11
CA VAL A 277 -2.49 -16.04 4.67
C VAL A 277 -3.50 -16.82 3.85
N THR A 278 -4.55 -16.20 3.33
CA THR A 278 -5.51 -16.87 2.42
C THR A 278 -4.83 -17.32 1.13
N VAL A 279 -3.98 -16.48 0.53
CA VAL A 279 -3.21 -16.85 -0.67
C VAL A 279 -2.25 -18.00 -0.36
N LEU A 280 -1.54 -17.95 0.77
CA LEU A 280 -0.67 -19.03 1.23
C LEU A 280 -1.45 -20.35 1.41
N HIS A 281 -2.61 -20.29 2.07
CA HIS A 281 -3.48 -21.45 2.28
C HIS A 281 -3.93 -22.08 0.95
N VAL A 282 -4.34 -21.26 -0.03
CA VAL A 282 -4.72 -21.73 -1.37
C VAL A 282 -3.53 -22.36 -2.09
N ALA A 283 -2.33 -21.77 -1.98
CA ALA A 283 -1.12 -22.35 -2.57
C ALA A 283 -0.79 -23.72 -1.96
N LEU A 284 -0.86 -23.84 -0.62
CA LEU A 284 -0.67 -25.11 0.09
C LEU A 284 -1.72 -26.15 -0.30
N PHE A 285 -2.98 -25.75 -0.43
CA PHE A 285 -4.05 -26.61 -0.91
C PHE A 285 -3.73 -27.19 -2.29
N CYS A 286 -3.35 -26.36 -3.26
CA CYS A 286 -3.00 -26.80 -4.60
C CYS A 286 -1.78 -27.74 -4.59
N LEU A 287 -0.75 -27.41 -3.81
CA LEU A 287 0.48 -28.20 -3.73
C LEU A 287 0.22 -29.57 -3.07
N LEU A 288 -0.56 -29.61 -1.98
CA LEU A 288 -0.91 -30.83 -1.27
C LEU A 288 -1.91 -31.68 -2.05
N LEU A 289 -2.83 -31.07 -2.80
CA LEU A 289 -3.71 -31.78 -3.74
C LEU A 289 -2.88 -32.46 -4.84
N PHE A 290 -1.97 -31.71 -5.48
CA PHE A 290 -1.05 -32.27 -6.47
C PHE A 290 -0.22 -33.41 -5.89
N THR A 291 0.32 -33.21 -4.68
CA THR A 291 1.10 -34.25 -3.99
C THR A 291 0.25 -35.49 -3.71
N ALA A 292 -0.97 -35.33 -3.20
CA ALA A 292 -1.87 -36.44 -2.92
C ALA A 292 -2.24 -37.22 -4.18
N CYS A 293 -2.54 -36.53 -5.29
CA CYS A 293 -2.79 -37.17 -6.58
C CYS A 293 -1.58 -37.95 -7.11
N LEU A 294 -0.36 -37.48 -6.82
CA LEU A 294 0.88 -38.14 -7.25
C LEU A 294 1.21 -39.37 -6.38
N THR A 295 1.00 -39.28 -5.07
CA THR A 295 1.52 -40.25 -4.10
C THR A 295 0.49 -41.25 -3.59
N LEU A 296 -0.81 -40.96 -3.64
CA LEU A 296 -1.87 -41.87 -3.19
C LEU A 296 -2.60 -42.53 -4.37
N PRO A 297 -2.35 -43.83 -4.62
CA PRO A 297 -3.16 -44.61 -5.53
C PRO A 297 -4.63 -44.65 -5.08
N PRO A 298 -5.60 -44.52 -6.01
CA PRO A 298 -7.03 -44.59 -5.67
C PRO A 298 -7.42 -45.88 -4.94
N GLU A 299 -6.76 -46.99 -5.25
CA GLU A 299 -7.02 -48.29 -4.62
C GLU A 299 -6.59 -48.32 -3.15
N LEU A 300 -5.50 -47.63 -2.82
CA LEU A 300 -5.01 -47.53 -1.43
C LEU A 300 -5.96 -46.67 -0.60
N LEU A 301 -6.39 -45.54 -1.15
CA LEU A 301 -7.32 -44.64 -0.49
C LEU A 301 -8.68 -45.33 -0.30
N ALA A 302 -9.20 -46.04 -1.31
CA ALA A 302 -10.46 -46.76 -1.23
C ALA A 302 -10.44 -47.89 -0.19
N ARG A 303 -9.34 -48.64 -0.10
CA ARG A 303 -9.17 -49.67 0.95
C ARG A 303 -9.17 -49.08 2.35
N THR A 304 -8.61 -47.88 2.51
CA THR A 304 -8.49 -47.22 3.81
C THR A 304 -9.83 -46.59 4.24
N LEU A 305 -10.54 -45.95 3.30
CA LEU A 305 -11.81 -45.29 3.56
C LEU A 305 -13.01 -46.26 3.59
N GLY A 306 -12.89 -47.42 2.95
CA GLY A 306 -13.94 -48.44 2.92
C GLY A 306 -15.07 -48.16 1.92
N HIS A 307 -14.88 -47.21 1.00
CA HIS A 307 -15.80 -46.91 -0.10
C HIS A 307 -15.05 -46.60 -1.40
N GLY A 308 -15.79 -46.53 -2.52
CA GLY A 308 -15.21 -46.11 -3.80
C GLY A 308 -14.75 -44.65 -3.75
N VAL A 309 -13.56 -44.38 -4.28
CA VAL A 309 -12.92 -43.06 -4.23
C VAL A 309 -13.18 -42.26 -5.48
N ASN A 310 -13.56 -41.00 -5.30
CA ASN A 310 -13.71 -39.99 -6.34
C ASN A 310 -12.72 -38.84 -6.13
N PHE A 311 -12.60 -37.96 -7.13
CA PHE A 311 -11.75 -36.78 -7.03
C PHE A 311 -12.14 -35.82 -5.88
N SER A 312 -13.41 -35.86 -5.46
CA SER A 312 -13.87 -35.10 -4.28
C SER A 312 -13.15 -35.49 -3.00
N ASP A 313 -12.76 -36.75 -2.84
CA ASP A 313 -12.09 -37.25 -1.63
C ASP A 313 -10.65 -36.72 -1.54
N TYR A 314 -10.01 -36.52 -2.70
CA TYR A 314 -8.72 -35.83 -2.79
C TYR A 314 -8.86 -34.33 -2.45
N LEU A 315 -9.96 -33.69 -2.85
CA LEU A 315 -10.23 -32.28 -2.53
C LEU A 315 -10.49 -32.10 -1.02
N THR A 316 -11.29 -32.96 -0.40
CA THR A 316 -11.53 -32.90 1.06
C THR A 316 -10.25 -33.20 1.82
N LEU A 317 -9.48 -34.21 1.41
CA LEU A 317 -8.18 -34.51 2.00
C LEU A 317 -7.22 -33.32 1.91
N ALA A 318 -7.04 -32.75 0.71
CA ALA A 318 -6.17 -31.60 0.51
C ALA A 318 -6.63 -30.38 1.31
N TRP A 319 -7.94 -30.18 1.49
CA TRP A 319 -8.50 -29.09 2.29
C TRP A 319 -8.15 -29.23 3.78
N LEU A 320 -8.28 -30.42 4.35
CA LEU A 320 -7.87 -30.66 5.74
C LEU A 320 -6.35 -30.49 5.90
N LEU A 321 -5.58 -31.07 4.99
CA LEU A 321 -4.11 -30.98 5.00
C LEU A 321 -3.62 -29.53 4.90
N ALA A 322 -4.22 -28.72 4.03
CA ALA A 322 -3.90 -27.30 3.92
C ALA A 322 -4.17 -26.55 5.22
N SER A 323 -5.24 -26.91 5.94
CA SER A 323 -5.58 -26.30 7.24
C SER A 323 -4.55 -26.66 8.31
N ILE A 324 -4.09 -27.91 8.36
CA ILE A 324 -3.01 -28.37 9.27
C ILE A 324 -1.67 -27.72 8.89
N ALA A 325 -1.33 -27.74 7.60
CA ALA A 325 -0.11 -27.15 7.05
C ALA A 325 -0.03 -25.64 7.34
N THR A 326 -1.15 -24.93 7.24
CA THR A 326 -1.20 -23.50 7.56
C THR A 326 -0.84 -23.24 9.02
N ILE A 327 -1.21 -24.11 9.97
CA ILE A 327 -0.73 -24.00 11.36
C ILE A 327 0.77 -24.33 11.44
N GLY A 328 1.22 -25.38 10.72
CA GLY A 328 2.64 -25.74 10.64
C GLY A 328 3.54 -24.66 10.05
N GLY A 329 3.02 -23.80 9.17
CA GLY A 329 3.75 -22.65 8.62
C GLY A 329 4.23 -21.68 9.70
N ALA A 330 3.48 -21.53 10.79
CA ALA A 330 3.86 -20.65 11.90
C ALA A 330 5.17 -21.13 12.55
N LEU A 331 5.33 -22.45 12.71
CA LEU A 331 6.59 -23.05 13.18
C LEU A 331 7.74 -22.83 12.17
N GLY A 332 7.44 -22.81 10.87
CA GLY A 332 8.40 -22.51 9.81
C GLY A 332 8.84 -21.04 9.76
N SER A 333 8.02 -20.11 10.27
CA SER A 333 8.33 -18.67 10.24
C SER A 333 9.37 -18.27 11.30
N GLY A 334 9.46 -19.01 12.41
CA GLY A 334 10.50 -18.79 13.43
C GLY A 334 11.93 -19.11 12.98
N LEU A 335 12.11 -19.65 11.76
CA LEU A 335 13.40 -19.88 11.10
C LEU A 335 13.69 -18.85 9.99
N GLU A 336 12.78 -17.90 9.81
CA GLU A 336 12.96 -16.79 8.88
C GLU A 336 13.86 -15.73 9.51
N ASP A 337 14.69 -15.09 8.69
CA ASP A 337 15.53 -13.99 9.16
C ASP A 337 14.66 -12.73 9.19
N ASP A 338 14.64 -11.98 10.30
CA ASP A 338 13.76 -10.82 10.51
C ASP A 338 13.80 -9.82 9.34
N ASP A 339 14.96 -9.70 8.70
CA ASP A 339 15.19 -8.83 7.56
C ASP A 339 14.39 -9.26 6.31
N ALA A 340 14.19 -10.56 6.07
CA ALA A 340 13.49 -11.08 4.91
C ALA A 340 11.96 -10.83 4.98
N VAL A 341 11.36 -11.02 6.16
CA VAL A 341 9.93 -10.74 6.36
C VAL A 341 9.66 -9.24 6.35
N THR A 342 10.55 -8.45 6.96
CA THR A 342 10.45 -6.98 6.92
C THR A 342 10.57 -6.46 5.47
N GLU A 343 11.45 -7.06 4.66
CA GLU A 343 11.60 -6.71 3.24
C GLU A 343 10.35 -7.03 2.40
N ALA A 344 9.65 -8.11 2.75
CA ALA A 344 8.45 -8.60 2.08
C ALA A 344 7.18 -7.82 2.47
N THR A 345 7.06 -7.44 3.75
CA THR A 345 5.85 -6.85 4.34
C THR A 345 5.77 -5.33 4.16
N TYR A 346 6.90 -4.64 4.25
CA TYR A 346 6.92 -3.18 4.38
C TYR A 346 7.49 -2.45 3.15
N GLY A 347 6.94 -1.27 2.87
CA GLY A 347 7.53 -0.31 1.92
C GLY A 347 8.94 0.10 2.36
N VAL A 348 9.79 0.52 1.41
CA VAL A 348 11.22 0.82 1.63
C VAL A 348 11.46 1.76 2.83
N ARG A 349 10.54 2.70 3.10
CA ARG A 349 10.66 3.64 4.23
C ARG A 349 10.24 3.11 5.59
N GLN A 350 9.20 2.28 5.65
CA GLN A 350 8.81 1.66 6.92
C GLN A 350 9.89 0.67 7.37
N ARG A 351 10.63 0.06 6.43
CA ARG A 351 11.87 -0.68 6.73
C ARG A 351 12.94 0.22 7.36
N GLN A 352 13.19 1.40 6.78
CA GLN A 352 14.21 2.33 7.27
C GLN A 352 13.94 2.73 8.72
N ARG A 353 12.67 3.01 9.06
CA ARG A 353 12.28 3.35 10.44
C ARG A 353 12.37 2.19 11.43
N ILE A 354 11.95 0.99 11.03
CA ILE A 354 12.07 -0.18 11.91
C ILE A 354 13.56 -0.44 12.19
N LYS A 355 14.43 -0.32 11.17
CA LYS A 355 15.88 -0.41 11.35
C LYS A 355 16.40 0.68 12.29
N GLU A 356 16.10 1.95 12.04
CA GLU A 356 16.54 3.07 12.91
C GLU A 356 16.02 2.97 14.35
N THR A 357 14.83 2.40 14.56
CA THR A 357 14.26 2.18 15.90
C THR A 357 14.94 1.00 16.60
N ARG A 358 15.25 -0.07 15.86
CA ARG A 358 15.99 -1.24 16.37
C ARG A 358 17.44 -0.89 16.70
N THR A 359 18.11 -0.09 15.87
CA THR A 359 19.48 0.41 16.13
C THR A 359 19.51 1.27 17.38
N ARG A 360 18.58 2.23 17.53
CA ARG A 360 18.47 3.05 18.75
C ARG A 360 18.11 2.24 20.01
N SER A 361 17.31 1.18 19.86
CA SER A 361 16.99 0.27 20.98
C SER A 361 18.18 -0.57 21.40
N ASN A 362 19.03 -1.00 20.46
CA ASN A 362 20.25 -1.74 20.78
C ASN A 362 21.30 -0.83 21.43
N GLU A 363 21.47 0.40 20.92
CA GLU A 363 22.37 1.41 21.49
C GLU A 363 21.93 1.91 22.89
N ALA A 364 20.65 1.75 23.25
CA ALA A 364 20.14 2.11 24.57
C ALA A 364 20.18 0.96 25.59
N ASN A 365 20.47 -0.27 25.15
CA ASN A 365 20.60 -1.48 25.97
C ASN A 365 22.05 -1.97 26.12
N GLU A 366 23.00 -1.34 25.42
CA GLU A 366 24.44 -1.34 25.75
C GLU A 366 24.77 -0.16 26.67
#